data_AF-A0A8B9CJ75-F1
#
_entry.id   AF-A0A8B9CJ75-F1
#
_cell.length_a   1.000
_cell.length_b   1.000
_cell.length_c   1.000
_cell.angle_alpha   90.00
_cell.angle_beta   90.00
_cell.angle_gamma   90.00
#
_symmetry.space_group_name_H-M   'P 1'
#
loop_
_entity.id
_entity.type
_entity.pdbx_description
1 polymer ?
#
loop_
_entity_poly.entity_id
_entity_poly.type
_entity_poly.pdbx_seq_one_letter_code
_entity_poly.pdbx_strand_id
1 'polypeptide(L)'
;MDSPGSGARGAASLAAFASSCTLHGLGHVFVPGAPAPRRLLWAGAFLASLGAFLLQAGERVRHYAAYPHVTMLDEAESRVLVFPAVTLCNYNRIRRSQLTPNDLFWLGKELLAVEREDFSRYLRALGQPADFTGFFPSKSYDLAAFYQRAGHPIHDMLLSCRFRGQDCGPENFTAVSATATTVATAVATAPTVAVAGSAAGSSALGRTRSSPHPLPHPLPHPHARPALPPGWLCPGQGLGRTQGRAG
;
A
#
# COMPACT_ATOMS: atom_id res chain seq x y z
N MET A 1 -58.37 -11.69 -69.67
CA MET A 1 -58.16 -10.25 -69.55
C MET A 1 -57.96 -9.93 -68.08
N ASP A 2 -56.71 -10.15 -67.68
CA ASP A 2 -55.87 -9.36 -66.76
C ASP A 2 -56.49 -8.64 -65.55
N SER A 3 -56.01 -9.03 -64.37
CA SER A 3 -55.87 -8.13 -63.21
C SER A 3 -54.82 -7.05 -63.49
N PRO A 4 -54.90 -5.89 -62.83
CA PRO A 4 -54.02 -5.66 -61.66
C PRO A 4 -54.73 -4.84 -60.56
N GLY A 5 -54.32 -4.83 -59.29
CA GLY A 5 -53.12 -5.34 -58.69
C GLY A 5 -53.20 -5.23 -57.16
N SER A 6 -52.58 -6.22 -56.53
CA SER A 6 -52.05 -6.19 -55.17
C SER A 6 -51.26 -4.90 -54.91
N GLY A 7 -51.48 -4.23 -53.77
CA GLY A 7 -50.79 -2.96 -53.53
C GLY A 7 -50.97 -2.27 -52.18
N ALA A 8 -51.26 -2.99 -51.10
CA ALA A 8 -51.03 -2.45 -49.76
C ALA A 8 -50.64 -3.59 -48.81
N ARG A 9 -49.43 -4.13 -49.02
CA ARG A 9 -48.71 -4.79 -47.94
C ARG A 9 -48.70 -3.81 -46.77
N GLY A 10 -49.43 -4.13 -45.71
CA GLY A 10 -49.58 -3.31 -44.54
C GLY A 10 -48.21 -2.96 -43.97
N ALA A 11 -47.73 -1.75 -44.29
CA ALA A 11 -46.79 -1.09 -43.42
C ALA A 11 -47.53 -0.91 -42.09
N ALA A 12 -47.11 -1.61 -41.05
CA ALA A 12 -47.64 -1.40 -39.71
C ALA A 12 -47.54 0.12 -39.44
N SER A 13 -48.70 0.77 -39.28
CA SER A 13 -48.70 2.21 -39.07
C SER A 13 -48.00 2.49 -37.73
N LEU A 14 -47.31 3.63 -37.63
CA LEU A 14 -46.66 4.02 -36.37
C LEU A 14 -47.66 4.05 -35.20
N ALA A 15 -48.93 4.36 -35.48
CA ALA A 15 -50.02 4.27 -34.52
C ALA A 15 -50.34 2.82 -34.10
N ALA A 16 -50.38 1.87 -35.04
CA ALA A 16 -50.58 0.46 -34.73
C ALA A 16 -49.42 -0.12 -33.91
N PHE A 17 -48.18 0.29 -34.23
CA PHE A 17 -47.00 -0.08 -33.45
C PHE A 17 -47.06 0.52 -32.03
N ALA A 18 -47.34 1.82 -31.92
CA ALA A 18 -47.43 2.54 -30.65
C ALA A 18 -48.54 1.99 -29.74
N SER A 19 -49.64 1.49 -30.31
CA SER A 19 -50.70 0.84 -29.53
C SER A 19 -50.37 -0.60 -29.12
N SER A 20 -49.47 -1.28 -29.85
CA SER A 20 -49.02 -2.65 -29.54
C SER A 20 -47.77 -2.73 -28.65
N CYS A 21 -47.03 -1.62 -28.51
CA CYS A 21 -45.80 -1.60 -27.73
C CYS A 21 -46.07 -1.50 -26.22
N THR A 22 -45.14 -2.01 -25.40
CA THR A 22 -45.21 -1.92 -23.92
C THR A 22 -44.69 -0.59 -23.39
N LEU A 23 -44.36 0.36 -24.28
CA LEU A 23 -43.83 1.66 -23.91
C LEU A 23 -44.95 2.60 -23.48
N HIS A 24 -45.07 2.76 -22.16
CA HIS A 24 -46.04 3.64 -21.54
C HIS A 24 -45.93 5.07 -22.10
N GLY A 25 -47.07 5.65 -22.49
CA GLY A 25 -47.14 7.00 -23.05
C GLY A 25 -47.07 7.07 -24.58
N LEU A 26 -46.44 6.12 -25.28
CA LEU A 26 -46.31 6.16 -26.75
C LEU A 26 -47.67 6.00 -27.45
N GLY A 27 -48.53 5.13 -26.93
CA GLY A 27 -49.90 4.95 -27.43
C GLY A 27 -50.79 6.19 -27.29
N HIS A 28 -50.52 7.07 -26.31
CA HIS A 28 -51.26 8.33 -26.13
C HIS A 28 -50.82 9.44 -27.10
N VAL A 29 -49.62 9.34 -27.66
CA VAL A 29 -49.08 10.28 -28.66
C VAL A 29 -49.71 10.03 -30.03
N PHE A 30 -49.89 8.77 -30.42
CA PHE A 30 -50.35 8.37 -31.76
C PHE A 30 -51.84 8.01 -31.86
N VAL A 31 -52.67 8.46 -30.92
CA VAL A 31 -54.13 8.20 -30.95
C VAL A 31 -54.77 8.85 -32.18
N PRO A 32 -55.42 8.09 -33.09
CA PRO A 32 -56.16 8.63 -34.23
C PRO A 32 -57.26 9.59 -33.77
N GLY A 33 -57.42 10.76 -34.42
CA GLY A 33 -58.48 11.73 -34.12
C GLY A 33 -58.30 12.61 -32.86
N ALA A 34 -57.21 12.47 -32.09
CA ALA A 34 -56.98 13.33 -30.92
C ALA A 34 -56.54 14.77 -31.29
N PRO A 35 -56.99 15.79 -30.54
CA PRO A 35 -56.59 17.19 -30.78
C PRO A 35 -55.09 17.42 -30.50
N ALA A 36 -54.47 18.29 -31.30
CA ALA A 36 -53.04 18.61 -31.23
C ALA A 36 -52.49 18.94 -29.82
N PRO A 37 -53.12 19.78 -28.97
CA PRO A 37 -52.57 20.11 -27.66
C PRO A 37 -52.43 18.89 -26.73
N ARG A 38 -53.39 17.96 -26.78
CA ARG A 38 -53.33 16.72 -26.00
C ARG A 38 -52.16 15.84 -26.45
N ARG A 39 -51.95 15.73 -27.76
CA ARG A 39 -50.82 14.96 -28.31
C ARG A 39 -49.47 15.57 -27.93
N LEU A 40 -49.35 16.90 -28.01
CA LEU A 40 -48.13 17.61 -27.61
C LEU A 40 -47.83 17.45 -26.13
N LEU A 41 -48.85 17.49 -25.26
CA LEU A 41 -48.69 17.24 -23.83
C LEU A 41 -48.15 15.83 -23.55
N TRP A 42 -48.77 14.81 -24.15
CA TRP A 42 -48.32 13.41 -23.98
C TRP A 42 -46.94 13.16 -24.59
N ALA A 43 -46.64 13.78 -25.74
CA ALA A 43 -45.31 13.70 -26.36
C ALA A 43 -44.25 14.38 -25.49
N GLY A 44 -44.55 15.55 -24.93
CA GLY A 44 -43.66 16.26 -24.01
C GLY A 44 -43.41 15.46 -22.73
N ALA A 45 -44.46 14.91 -22.11
CA ALA A 45 -44.33 14.07 -20.92
C ALA A 45 -43.50 12.80 -21.20
N PHE A 46 -43.75 12.15 -22.34
CA PHE A 46 -42.98 10.99 -22.77
C PHE A 46 -41.51 11.33 -23.00
N LEU A 47 -41.20 12.40 -23.76
CA LEU A 47 -39.83 12.85 -24.00
C LEU A 47 -39.11 13.27 -22.72
N ALA A 48 -39.80 13.96 -21.81
CA ALA A 48 -39.25 14.33 -20.51
C ALA A 48 -38.91 13.08 -19.67
N SER A 49 -39.80 12.08 -19.65
CA SER A 49 -39.56 10.82 -18.93
C SER A 49 -38.39 10.02 -19.53
N LEU A 50 -38.29 9.96 -20.86
CA LEU A 50 -37.19 9.30 -21.57
C LEU A 50 -35.86 10.03 -21.35
N GLY A 51 -35.86 11.36 -21.40
CA GLY A 51 -34.68 12.19 -21.13
C GLY A 51 -34.17 12.00 -19.71
N ALA A 52 -35.07 12.05 -18.71
CA ALA A 52 -34.71 11.80 -17.31
C ALA A 52 -34.15 10.39 -17.11
N PHE A 53 -34.75 9.37 -17.72
CA PHE A 53 -34.26 7.99 -17.66
C PHE A 53 -32.84 7.86 -18.25
N LEU A 54 -32.59 8.42 -19.43
CA LEU A 54 -31.28 8.34 -20.09
C LEU A 54 -30.19 9.08 -19.31
N LEU A 55 -30.52 10.24 -18.74
CA LEU A 55 -29.59 10.98 -17.87
C LEU A 55 -29.22 10.16 -16.62
N GLN A 56 -30.23 9.63 -15.91
CA GLN A 56 -30.00 8.80 -14.72
C GLN A 56 -29.22 7.52 -15.06
N ALA A 57 -29.57 6.83 -16.15
CA ALA A 57 -28.87 5.64 -16.59
C ALA A 57 -27.40 5.95 -16.92
N GLY A 58 -27.14 7.06 -17.62
CA GLY A 58 -25.79 7.52 -17.95
C GLY A 58 -24.96 7.85 -16.72
N GLU A 59 -25.54 8.54 -15.73
CA GLU A 59 -24.88 8.81 -14.45
C GLU A 59 -24.52 7.54 -13.70
N ARG A 60 -25.42 6.55 -13.66
CA ARG A 60 -25.17 5.27 -12.98
C ARG A 60 -24.11 4.43 -13.69
N VAL A 61 -24.12 4.39 -15.02
CA VAL A 61 -23.08 3.71 -15.80
C VAL A 61 -21.72 4.36 -15.58
N ARG A 62 -21.64 5.70 -15.58
CA ARG A 62 -20.40 6.44 -15.28
C ARG A 62 -19.91 6.16 -13.87
N HIS A 63 -20.81 6.15 -12.88
CA HIS A 63 -20.46 5.85 -11.50
C HIS A 63 -19.96 4.41 -11.33
N TYR A 64 -20.62 3.44 -11.97
CA TYR A 64 -20.16 2.05 -11.98
C TYR A 64 -18.78 1.90 -12.66
N ALA A 65 -18.58 2.57 -13.79
CA ALA A 65 -17.31 2.57 -14.51
C ALA A 65 -16.17 3.28 -13.76
N ALA A 66 -16.49 4.10 -12.75
CA ALA A 66 -15.51 4.71 -11.86
C ALA A 66 -15.06 3.76 -10.74
N TYR A 67 -15.56 2.52 -10.69
CA TYR A 67 -15.21 1.49 -9.70
C TYR A 67 -15.06 2.01 -8.25
N PRO A 68 -16.05 2.73 -7.69
CA PRO A 68 -16.01 3.17 -6.31
C PRO A 68 -16.11 1.96 -5.38
N HIS A 69 -15.30 1.94 -4.33
CA HIS A 69 -15.30 0.91 -3.30
C HIS A 69 -15.55 1.55 -1.93
N VAL A 70 -16.26 0.82 -1.07
CA VAL A 70 -16.48 1.20 0.33
C VAL A 70 -15.83 0.12 1.18
N THR A 71 -14.94 0.53 2.07
CA THR A 71 -14.30 -0.36 3.04
C THR A 71 -15.08 -0.35 4.35
N MET A 72 -15.53 -1.51 4.79
CA MET A 72 -16.09 -1.71 6.12
C MET A 72 -14.96 -2.13 7.07
N LEU A 73 -14.90 -1.52 8.25
CA LEU A 73 -13.92 -1.83 9.29
C LEU A 73 -14.64 -2.53 10.43
N ASP A 74 -14.27 -3.79 10.67
CA ASP A 74 -14.78 -4.62 11.77
C ASP A 74 -13.62 -5.01 12.68
N GLU A 75 -13.84 -4.93 13.99
CA GLU A 75 -12.91 -5.41 15.00
C GLU A 75 -13.34 -6.81 15.47
N ALA A 76 -12.52 -7.81 15.16
CA ALA A 76 -12.75 -9.19 15.60
C ALA A 76 -11.74 -9.57 16.69
N GLU A 77 -12.23 -9.99 17.85
CA GLU A 77 -11.40 -10.50 18.93
C GLU A 77 -11.07 -11.99 18.69
N SER A 78 -9.78 -12.34 18.74
CA SER A 78 -9.33 -13.73 18.70
C SER A 78 -8.55 -14.06 19.96
N ARG A 79 -8.82 -15.23 20.55
CA ARG A 79 -7.97 -15.79 21.61
C ARG A 79 -6.62 -16.23 21.08
N VAL A 80 -6.47 -16.36 19.76
CA VAL A 80 -5.26 -16.85 19.13
C VAL A 80 -4.78 -15.89 18.06
N LEU A 81 -3.59 -15.33 18.27
CA LEU A 81 -2.93 -14.48 17.27
C LEU A 81 -1.53 -15.01 16.97
N VAL A 82 -1.12 -14.84 15.72
CA VAL A 82 0.25 -15.06 15.29
C VAL A 82 1.08 -13.86 15.75
N PHE A 83 2.12 -14.12 16.53
CA PHE A 83 3.05 -13.06 16.93
C PHE A 83 3.77 -12.53 15.68
N PRO A 84 3.80 -11.21 15.46
CA PRO A 84 4.40 -10.65 14.26
C PRO A 84 5.92 -10.81 14.27
N ALA A 85 6.51 -10.76 13.09
CA ALA A 85 7.95 -10.56 12.97
C ALA A 85 8.34 -9.21 13.56
N VAL A 86 9.21 -9.21 14.58
CA VAL A 86 9.82 -8.00 15.13
C VAL A 86 11.15 -7.78 14.42
N THR A 87 11.41 -6.57 13.95
CA THR A 87 12.69 -6.17 13.35
C THR A 87 13.35 -5.13 14.23
N LEU A 88 14.59 -5.39 14.66
CA LEU A 88 15.39 -4.49 15.48
C LEU A 88 16.55 -3.93 14.66
N CYS A 89 16.87 -2.65 14.83
CA CYS A 89 18.05 -2.02 14.24
C CYS A 89 18.77 -1.20 15.31
N ASN A 90 20.10 -1.29 15.36
CA ASN A 90 20.86 -0.25 16.06
C ASN A 90 20.84 1.02 15.22
N TYR A 91 20.55 2.16 15.84
CA TYR A 91 20.64 3.47 15.20
C TYR A 91 22.06 3.74 14.69
N ASN A 92 23.07 3.33 15.46
CA ASN A 92 24.43 3.35 15.01
C ASN A 92 24.65 2.23 13.98
N ARG A 93 24.91 2.60 12.72
CA ARG A 93 25.04 1.68 11.60
C ARG A 93 26.26 0.76 11.72
N ILE A 94 27.33 1.22 12.36
CA ILE A 94 28.62 0.53 12.39
C ILE A 94 29.35 0.70 13.73
N ARG A 95 30.08 -0.33 14.16
CA ARG A 95 31.10 -0.22 15.21
C ARG A 95 32.32 0.48 14.65
N ARG A 96 32.60 1.69 15.16
CA ARG A 96 33.81 2.44 14.76
C ARG A 96 35.10 1.67 15.06
N SER A 97 35.11 0.83 16.10
CA SER A 97 36.25 -0.04 16.45
C SER A 97 36.58 -1.12 15.42
N GLN A 98 35.66 -1.43 14.50
CA GLN A 98 35.85 -2.44 13.45
C GLN A 98 36.25 -1.83 12.09
N LEU A 99 36.48 -0.51 12.05
CA LEU A 99 36.90 0.17 10.83
C LEU A 99 38.36 -0.13 10.53
N THR A 100 38.65 -0.34 9.25
CA THR A 100 40.00 -0.50 8.72
C THR A 100 40.42 0.71 7.87
N PRO A 101 41.72 0.92 7.65
CA PRO A 101 42.22 1.91 6.68
C PRO A 101 41.57 1.78 5.28
N ASN A 102 41.32 0.54 4.84
CA ASN A 102 40.65 0.27 3.57
C ASN A 102 39.19 0.73 3.58
N ASP A 103 38.47 0.56 4.70
CA ASP A 103 37.09 1.02 4.83
C ASP A 103 37.00 2.56 4.81
N LEU A 104 37.95 3.26 5.44
CA LEU A 104 38.03 4.71 5.35
C LEU A 104 38.30 5.19 3.92
N PHE A 105 39.19 4.52 3.20
CA PHE A 105 39.46 4.85 1.81
C PHE A 105 38.21 4.78 0.92
N TRP A 106 37.39 3.72 1.08
CA TRP A 106 36.21 3.51 0.25
C TRP A 106 34.95 4.23 0.74
N LEU A 107 34.74 4.32 2.06
CA LEU A 107 33.49 4.78 2.67
C LEU A 107 33.65 5.98 3.61
N GLY A 108 34.86 6.48 3.87
CA GLY A 108 35.13 7.53 4.84
C GLY A 108 34.31 8.80 4.57
N LYS A 109 34.29 9.25 3.32
CA LYS A 109 33.52 10.45 2.92
C LYS A 109 32.01 10.22 3.00
N GLU A 110 31.51 9.18 2.33
CA GLU A 110 30.06 8.95 2.18
C GLU A 110 29.37 8.47 3.47
N LEU A 111 30.03 7.62 4.26
CA LEU A 111 29.41 7.01 5.44
C LEU A 111 29.74 7.76 6.74
N LEU A 112 30.94 8.36 6.82
CA LEU A 112 31.49 8.94 8.05
C LEU A 112 31.73 10.45 7.97
N ALA A 113 31.59 11.07 6.79
CA ALA A 113 31.94 12.46 6.54
C ALA A 113 33.40 12.79 6.93
N VAL A 114 34.32 11.85 6.70
CA VAL A 114 35.76 12.00 6.96
C VAL A 114 36.48 12.09 5.61
N GLU A 115 37.16 13.21 5.38
CA GLU A 115 38.01 13.41 4.20
C GLU A 115 39.36 12.69 4.36
N ARG A 116 40.08 12.49 3.25
CA ARG A 116 41.29 11.64 3.20
C ARG A 116 42.42 12.17 4.08
N GLU A 117 42.51 13.49 4.23
CA GLU A 117 43.53 14.17 5.00
C GLU A 117 43.36 13.91 6.51
N ASP A 118 42.13 13.64 6.95
CA ASP A 118 41.77 13.44 8.35
C ASP A 118 41.79 11.95 8.78
N PHE A 119 42.09 11.00 7.88
CA PHE A 119 42.08 9.57 8.21
C PHE A 119 42.98 9.22 9.39
N SER A 120 44.21 9.75 9.42
CA SER A 120 45.16 9.50 10.51
C SER A 120 44.65 10.07 11.84
N ARG A 121 44.02 11.25 11.81
CA ARG A 121 43.43 11.87 12.99
C ARG A 121 42.24 11.07 13.50
N TYR A 122 41.39 10.59 12.58
CA TYR A 122 40.21 9.81 12.88
C TYR A 122 40.56 8.45 13.50
N LEU A 123 41.48 7.68 12.90
CA LEU A 123 41.94 6.40 13.47
C LEU A 123 42.60 6.58 14.83
N ARG A 124 43.41 7.63 15.01
CA ARG A 124 44.03 7.94 16.30
C ARG A 124 42.97 8.24 17.38
N ALA A 125 41.90 8.96 17.04
CA ALA A 125 40.79 9.22 17.95
C ALA A 125 40.03 7.94 18.35
N LEU A 126 40.07 6.90 17.50
CA LEU A 126 39.53 5.57 17.79
C LEU A 126 40.52 4.67 18.55
N GLY A 127 41.73 5.15 18.86
CA GLY A 127 42.79 4.34 19.47
C GLY A 127 43.36 3.28 18.53
N GLN A 128 43.16 3.42 17.21
CA GLN A 128 43.65 2.49 16.20
C GLN A 128 44.99 2.97 15.61
N PRO A 129 45.82 2.05 15.07
CA PRO A 129 47.03 2.41 14.34
C PRO A 129 46.70 3.34 13.17
N ALA A 130 47.27 4.54 13.18
CA ALA A 130 47.06 5.57 12.18
C ALA A 130 48.24 5.68 11.19
N ASP A 131 49.04 4.61 11.08
CA ASP A 131 50.15 4.52 10.17
C ASP A 131 49.69 3.94 8.83
N PHE A 132 49.83 4.74 7.78
CA PHE A 132 49.48 4.37 6.40
C PHE A 132 50.73 4.10 5.56
N THR A 133 51.92 3.99 6.16
CA THR A 133 53.13 3.62 5.42
C THR A 133 52.94 2.24 4.76
N GLY A 134 53.12 2.19 3.44
CA GLY A 134 52.89 0.98 2.66
C GLY A 134 51.41 0.56 2.53
N PHE A 135 50.46 1.40 2.93
CA PHE A 135 49.04 1.15 2.70
C PHE A 135 48.69 1.33 1.22
N PHE A 136 48.16 0.28 0.60
CA PHE A 136 47.56 0.32 -0.72
C PHE A 136 46.11 -0.16 -0.62
N PRO A 137 45.12 0.61 -1.12
CA PRO A 137 43.73 0.18 -1.08
C PRO A 137 43.50 -1.08 -1.92
N SER A 138 42.50 -1.86 -1.52
CA SER A 138 42.08 -3.04 -2.29
C SER A 138 41.60 -2.64 -3.69
N LYS A 139 41.72 -3.53 -4.67
CA LYS A 139 41.23 -3.27 -6.05
C LYS A 139 39.71 -3.17 -6.15
N SER A 140 39.01 -3.83 -5.25
CA SER A 140 37.55 -3.86 -5.16
C SER A 140 37.11 -3.74 -3.70
N TYR A 141 35.84 -3.43 -3.50
CA TYR A 141 35.25 -3.28 -2.18
C TYR A 141 33.88 -3.97 -2.11
N ASP A 142 33.71 -4.85 -1.14
CA ASP A 142 32.45 -5.53 -0.89
C ASP A 142 31.72 -4.88 0.29
N LEU A 143 30.66 -4.14 -0.04
CA LEU A 143 29.85 -3.45 0.94
C LEU A 143 29.07 -4.43 1.84
N ALA A 144 28.70 -5.61 1.33
CA ALA A 144 28.00 -6.62 2.13
C ALA A 144 28.92 -7.21 3.19
N ALA A 145 30.14 -7.58 2.81
CA ALA A 145 31.17 -8.05 3.75
C ALA A 145 31.56 -6.97 4.77
N PHE A 146 31.66 -5.71 4.36
CA PHE A 146 31.89 -4.59 5.29
C PHE A 146 30.82 -4.54 6.38
N TYR A 147 29.55 -4.55 6.00
CA TYR A 147 28.47 -4.46 6.96
C TYR A 147 28.32 -5.70 7.85
N GLN A 148 28.62 -6.89 7.33
CA GLN A 148 28.66 -8.11 8.14
C GLN A 148 29.75 -8.03 9.23
N ARG A 149 30.90 -7.43 8.92
CA ARG A 149 32.01 -7.25 9.87
C ARG A 149 31.82 -6.08 10.83
N ALA A 150 31.42 -4.93 10.32
CA ALA A 150 31.36 -3.67 11.06
C ALA A 150 30.00 -3.42 11.73
N GLY A 151 28.91 -4.04 11.25
CA GLY A 151 27.57 -3.90 11.81
C GLY A 151 27.41 -4.64 13.15
N HIS A 152 26.49 -4.18 14.00
CA HIS A 152 26.19 -4.70 15.35
C HIS A 152 25.57 -6.10 15.32
N PRO A 153 26.30 -7.17 15.73
CA PRO A 153 25.71 -8.47 15.81
C PRO A 153 24.78 -8.51 17.02
N ILE A 154 23.70 -9.29 16.89
CA ILE A 154 22.69 -9.36 17.95
C ILE A 154 23.24 -9.98 19.24
N HIS A 155 24.24 -10.87 19.16
CA HIS A 155 24.86 -11.49 20.34
C HIS A 155 25.53 -10.48 21.27
N ASP A 156 26.04 -9.36 20.73
CA ASP A 156 26.67 -8.30 21.53
C ASP A 156 25.65 -7.31 22.12
N MET A 157 24.45 -7.23 21.54
CA MET A 157 23.42 -6.26 21.94
C MET A 157 22.34 -6.88 22.83
N LEU A 158 22.09 -8.19 22.69
CA LEU A 158 21.01 -8.88 23.38
C LEU A 158 21.43 -9.27 24.80
N LEU A 159 21.07 -8.44 25.77
CA LEU A 159 21.36 -8.72 27.19
C LEU A 159 20.42 -9.77 27.81
N SER A 160 19.14 -9.75 27.42
CA SER A 160 18.13 -10.70 27.86
C SER A 160 16.99 -10.74 26.85
N CYS A 161 16.45 -11.93 26.60
CA CYS A 161 15.30 -12.13 25.75
C CYS A 161 14.37 -13.14 26.42
N ARG A 162 13.09 -12.79 26.50
CA ARG A 162 12.05 -13.68 27.01
C ARG A 162 10.77 -13.53 26.19
N PHE A 163 10.28 -14.63 25.65
CA PHE A 163 9.03 -14.69 24.89
C PHE A 163 8.05 -15.62 25.59
N ARG A 164 6.87 -15.09 25.97
CA ARG A 164 5.84 -15.85 26.72
C ARG A 164 6.38 -16.57 27.97
N GLY A 165 7.35 -15.98 28.65
CA GLY A 165 7.97 -16.56 29.85
C GLY A 165 9.11 -17.55 29.57
N GLN A 166 9.38 -17.90 28.31
CA GLN A 166 10.50 -18.75 27.92
C GLN A 166 11.70 -17.91 27.49
N ASP A 167 12.89 -18.34 27.86
CA ASP A 167 14.12 -17.64 27.49
C ASP A 167 14.42 -17.85 25.99
N CYS A 168 14.87 -16.80 25.34
CA CYS A 168 15.31 -16.79 23.94
C CYS A 168 16.73 -16.26 23.83
N GLY A 169 17.41 -16.60 22.74
CA GLY A 169 18.79 -16.21 22.50
C GLY A 169 19.04 -15.68 21.10
N PRO A 170 20.29 -15.24 20.80
CA PRO A 170 20.73 -14.75 19.50
C PRO A 170 20.37 -15.66 18.32
N GLU A 171 20.32 -16.97 18.54
CA GLU A 171 19.96 -18.00 17.56
C GLU A 171 18.50 -17.93 17.09
N ASN A 172 17.62 -17.31 17.89
CA ASN A 172 16.21 -17.08 17.51
C ASN A 172 16.04 -15.83 16.64
N PHE A 173 17.14 -15.17 16.27
CA PHE A 173 17.17 -13.99 15.44
C PHE A 173 17.91 -14.26 14.14
N THR A 174 17.29 -13.91 13.02
CA THR A 174 17.87 -14.10 11.69
C THR A 174 18.29 -12.77 11.09
N ALA A 175 19.57 -12.63 10.72
CA ALA A 175 20.12 -11.43 10.09
C ALA A 175 19.52 -11.23 8.67
N VAL A 176 18.87 -10.09 8.44
CA VAL A 176 18.35 -9.73 7.10
C VAL A 176 19.00 -8.44 6.60
N SER A 177 19.62 -8.51 5.43
CA SER A 177 20.19 -7.34 4.73
C SER A 177 19.13 -6.67 3.85
N ALA A 178 18.54 -5.57 4.33
CA ALA A 178 17.80 -4.64 3.48
C ALA A 178 18.79 -3.72 2.74
N THR A 179 18.50 -3.38 1.49
CA THR A 179 19.38 -2.69 0.53
C THR A 179 20.25 -1.56 1.11
N ALA A 180 21.56 -1.60 0.79
CA ALA A 180 22.63 -0.60 1.00
C ALA A 180 22.95 -0.12 2.43
N THR A 181 22.28 -0.62 3.47
CA THR A 181 22.72 -0.40 4.85
C THR A 181 22.26 -1.59 5.67
N THR A 182 23.16 -2.53 5.95
CA THR A 182 22.78 -3.70 6.75
C THR A 182 22.39 -3.24 8.13
N VAL A 183 21.16 -3.54 8.43
CA VAL A 183 20.65 -3.59 9.77
C VAL A 183 20.69 -5.07 10.13
N ALA A 184 21.17 -5.41 11.32
CA ALA A 184 20.90 -6.70 11.91
C ALA A 184 19.39 -6.79 12.19
N THR A 185 18.59 -6.95 11.15
CA THR A 185 17.20 -7.34 11.29
C THR A 185 17.27 -8.64 12.04
N ALA A 186 16.53 -8.73 13.12
CA ALA A 186 16.57 -9.84 14.02
C ALA A 186 15.12 -10.32 14.02
N VAL A 187 14.72 -11.13 13.05
CA VAL A 187 13.33 -11.64 13.04
C VAL A 187 13.21 -12.63 14.18
N ALA A 188 12.53 -12.24 15.26
CA ALA A 188 12.11 -13.18 16.28
C ALA A 188 11.03 -14.09 15.67
N THR A 189 11.44 -15.22 15.08
CA THR A 189 10.50 -16.27 14.72
C THR A 189 10.23 -17.10 15.96
N ALA A 190 9.18 -16.76 16.71
CA ALA A 190 8.64 -17.73 17.65
C ALA A 190 7.97 -18.86 16.85
N PRO A 191 8.22 -20.15 17.16
CA PRO A 191 7.30 -21.17 16.73
C PRO A 191 5.98 -20.98 17.49
N THR A 192 4.90 -21.43 16.85
CA THR A 192 3.56 -21.66 17.41
C THR A 192 2.69 -20.46 17.84
N VAL A 193 1.69 -20.22 16.99
CA VAL A 193 0.27 -19.95 17.32
C VAL A 193 0.01 -19.88 18.83
N ALA A 194 -0.25 -18.68 19.36
CA ALA A 194 -0.47 -18.49 20.79
C ALA A 194 -1.96 -18.56 21.13
N VAL A 195 -2.41 -19.59 21.86
CA VAL A 195 -3.71 -19.58 22.57
C VAL A 195 -3.58 -18.73 23.83
N ALA A 196 -4.40 -17.69 23.95
CA ALA A 196 -4.56 -16.90 25.16
C ALA A 196 -5.16 -17.80 26.25
N GLY A 197 -4.35 -18.06 27.28
CA GLY A 197 -4.84 -18.64 28.53
C GLY A 197 -5.76 -17.63 29.22
N SER A 198 -6.93 -18.09 29.64
CA SER A 198 -7.88 -17.30 30.43
C SER A 198 -7.28 -16.89 31.76
N ALA A 199 -7.03 -15.60 31.94
CA ALA A 199 -6.99 -14.98 33.25
C ALA A 199 -8.37 -14.36 33.50
N ALA A 200 -9.17 -15.03 34.33
CA ALA A 200 -10.43 -14.52 34.83
C ALA A 200 -10.16 -13.30 35.73
N GLY A 201 -10.75 -12.16 35.37
CA GLY A 201 -10.71 -10.93 36.16
C GLY A 201 -11.97 -10.13 35.89
N SER A 202 -12.99 -10.34 36.73
CA SER A 202 -14.23 -9.56 36.75
C SER A 202 -13.93 -8.08 37.02
N SER A 203 -14.50 -7.18 36.22
CA SER A 203 -15.39 -6.12 36.71
C SER A 203 -15.85 -5.12 35.63
N ALA A 204 -17.13 -4.78 35.76
CA ALA A 204 -17.76 -3.49 35.47
C ALA A 204 -18.01 -3.05 34.02
N LEU A 205 -19.24 -3.39 33.59
CA LEU A 205 -20.18 -2.62 32.77
C LEU A 205 -19.84 -1.12 32.60
N GLY A 206 -19.72 -0.69 31.34
CA GLY A 206 -19.82 0.72 30.93
C GLY A 206 -20.43 0.80 29.54
N ARG A 207 -21.76 0.93 29.46
CA ARG A 207 -22.53 0.99 28.21
C ARG A 207 -22.65 2.44 27.77
N THR A 208 -21.83 2.90 26.81
CA THR A 208 -22.01 4.21 26.18
C THR A 208 -22.57 4.02 24.77
N ARG A 209 -23.71 4.68 24.53
CA ARG A 209 -24.47 4.69 23.29
C ARG A 209 -24.12 6.01 22.58
N SER A 210 -23.50 5.95 21.41
CA SER A 210 -23.33 7.11 20.52
C SER A 210 -23.88 6.79 19.13
N SER A 211 -24.85 7.62 18.72
CA SER A 211 -25.56 7.63 17.44
C SER A 211 -24.73 8.30 16.32
N PRO A 212 -25.19 8.29 15.05
CA PRO A 212 -24.33 8.10 13.88
C PRO A 212 -23.66 9.36 13.33
N HIS A 213 -22.46 9.19 12.80
CA HIS A 213 -21.71 10.19 12.02
C HIS A 213 -22.25 10.31 10.57
N PRO A 214 -22.16 11.49 9.93
CA PRO A 214 -22.40 11.65 8.50
C PRO A 214 -21.12 11.42 7.65
N LEU A 215 -21.34 10.73 6.52
CA LEU A 215 -20.62 10.61 5.22
C LEU A 215 -19.18 11.18 5.07
N PRO A 216 -18.23 10.39 4.52
CA PRO A 216 -16.99 10.92 3.96
C PRO A 216 -17.03 11.11 2.42
N HIS A 217 -16.32 12.14 1.97
CA HIS A 217 -15.95 12.44 0.58
C HIS A 217 -14.96 11.40 0.00
N PRO A 218 -14.81 11.29 -1.34
CA PRO A 218 -14.08 10.21 -1.98
C PRO A 218 -12.56 10.46 -2.06
N LEU A 219 -11.77 9.41 -1.86
CA LEU A 219 -10.34 9.35 -2.23
C LEU A 219 -10.14 8.40 -3.44
N PRO A 220 -9.10 8.63 -4.27
CA PRO A 220 -8.91 7.91 -5.52
C PRO A 220 -8.12 6.61 -5.37
N HIS A 221 -8.19 5.87 -6.49
CA HIS A 221 -7.87 4.48 -6.81
C HIS A 221 -6.61 3.77 -6.27
N PRO A 222 -6.64 2.42 -6.28
CA PRO A 222 -5.59 1.55 -5.77
C PRO A 222 -4.57 1.16 -6.84
N HIS A 223 -3.31 1.08 -6.46
CA HIS A 223 -2.36 0.03 -6.85
C HIS A 223 -1.05 0.29 -6.11
N ALA A 224 -1.02 -0.12 -4.84
CA ALA A 224 0.23 -0.30 -4.13
C ALA A 224 0.29 -1.75 -3.67
N ARG A 225 1.27 -2.49 -4.17
CA ARG A 225 1.80 -3.68 -3.47
C ARG A 225 2.06 -3.28 -2.02
N PRO A 226 1.94 -4.18 -1.02
CA PRO A 226 2.28 -3.83 0.35
C PRO A 226 3.77 -3.49 0.41
N ALA A 227 4.09 -2.21 0.25
CA ALA A 227 5.36 -1.65 0.64
C ALA A 227 5.36 -1.68 2.16
N LEU A 228 6.45 -2.18 2.74
CA LEU A 228 6.72 -2.01 4.16
C LEU A 228 6.44 -0.54 4.53
N PRO A 229 5.68 -0.27 5.61
CA PRO A 229 5.30 1.09 5.94
C PRO A 229 6.57 1.95 6.08
N PRO A 230 6.59 3.19 5.55
CA PRO A 230 7.76 4.05 5.50
C PRO A 230 8.35 4.44 6.89
N GLY A 231 7.74 4.00 7.99
CA GLY A 231 8.24 4.18 9.35
C GLY A 231 9.11 3.05 9.92
N TRP A 232 9.28 1.91 9.23
CA TRP A 232 10.11 0.78 9.69
C TRP A 232 11.51 0.76 9.08
N LEU A 233 11.88 1.87 8.46
CA LEU A 233 13.12 2.02 7.73
C LEU A 233 14.17 2.53 8.72
N CYS A 234 15.15 1.68 9.04
CA CYS A 234 16.26 2.11 9.88
C CYS A 234 16.92 3.36 9.24
N PRO A 235 17.42 4.32 10.05
CA PRO A 235 17.81 5.65 9.56
C PRO A 235 18.88 5.56 8.47
N GLY A 236 18.55 6.04 7.27
CA GLY A 236 19.44 6.00 6.10
C GLY A 236 18.77 5.80 4.73
N GLN A 237 17.46 5.61 4.65
CA GLN A 237 16.75 5.33 3.38
C GLN A 237 16.50 6.56 2.48
N GLY A 238 17.41 7.53 2.53
CA GLY A 238 17.30 8.80 1.81
C GLY A 238 18.50 9.18 0.95
N LEU A 239 19.43 8.27 0.65
CA LEU A 239 20.48 8.56 -0.34
C LEU A 239 20.02 8.14 -1.73
N GLY A 240 19.58 9.14 -2.50
CA GLY A 240 19.31 9.00 -3.93
C GLY A 240 20.52 8.45 -4.67
N ARG A 241 20.26 7.64 -5.70
CA ARG A 241 21.27 7.17 -6.66
C ARG A 241 22.08 8.35 -7.20
N THR A 242 23.29 8.54 -6.73
CA THR A 242 24.34 9.23 -7.48
C THR A 242 25.22 8.15 -8.10
N GLN A 243 25.03 7.94 -9.40
CA GLN A 243 25.95 7.17 -10.22
C GLN A 243 27.20 8.04 -10.41
N GLY A 244 28.12 8.00 -9.46
CA GLY A 244 29.41 8.67 -9.54
C GLY A 244 30.38 7.86 -10.40
N ARG A 245 30.57 8.29 -11.64
CA ARG A 245 31.61 7.81 -12.55
C ARG A 245 32.95 8.32 -12.02
N ALA A 246 33.90 7.40 -11.79
CA ALA A 246 35.27 7.77 -11.42
C ALA A 246 35.92 8.59 -12.55
N GLY A 247 36.49 9.72 -12.17
CA GLY A 247 37.43 10.54 -12.93
C GLY A 247 38.57 10.94 -12.01
#